data_AF-A0A702N521-F1
#
_entry.id   AF-A0A702N521-F1
#
_cell.length_a   1.000
_cell.length_b   1.000
_cell.length_c   1.000
_cell.angle_alpha   90.00
_cell.angle_beta   90.00
_cell.angle_gamma   90.00
#
_symmetry.space_group_name_H-M   'P 1'
#
loop_
_entity.id
_entity.type
_entity.pdbx_description
1 polymer ?
#
loop_
_entity_poly.entity_id
_entity_poly.type
_entity_poly.pdbx_seq_one_letter_code
_entity_poly.pdbx_strand_id
1 'polypeptide(L)' 'MSRILNTEIIIPVIEKLVKKACYELDDNLMCSFRKAYDKEESKIGKETIKILIDNGEYAKKEQLACC' A
#
# COMPACT_ATOMS: atom_id res chain seq x y z
N MET A 1 20.19 31.81 13.41
CA MET A 1 18.91 31.94 12.67
C MET A 1 18.12 30.66 12.85
N SER A 2 16.91 30.73 13.40
CA SER A 2 16.04 29.56 13.51
C SER A 2 15.24 29.41 12.21
N ARG A 3 15.14 28.19 11.68
CA ARG A 3 14.28 27.89 10.53
C ARG A 3 12.85 27.73 11.03
N ILE A 4 11.92 28.53 10.51
CA ILE A 4 10.49 28.46 10.84
C ILE A 4 9.78 27.67 9.73
N LEU A 5 9.06 26.63 10.11
CA LEU A 5 8.22 25.84 9.21
C LEU A 5 6.75 26.21 9.44
N ASN A 6 6.03 26.54 8.36
CA ASN A 6 4.58 26.76 8.44
C ASN A 6 3.87 25.39 8.44
N THR A 7 3.32 25.02 9.60
CA THR A 7 2.63 23.74 9.80
C THR A 7 1.34 23.64 9.00
N GLU A 8 0.67 24.75 8.70
CA GLU A 8 -0.57 24.77 7.90
C GLU A 8 -0.32 24.25 6.47
N ILE A 9 0.89 24.44 5.95
CA ILE A 9 1.30 23.91 4.63
C ILE A 9 1.69 22.43 4.73
N ILE A 10 2.31 22.03 5.83
CA ILE A 10 2.91 20.69 5.97
C ILE A 10 1.86 19.63 6.33
N ILE A 11 0.89 19.97 7.18
CA ILE A 11 -0.17 19.07 7.63
C ILE A 11 -0.88 18.37 6.45
N PRO A 12 -1.43 19.07 5.44
CA PRO A 12 -2.14 18.40 4.34
C PRO A 12 -1.21 17.53 3.47
N VAL A 13 0.08 17.89 3.37
CA VAL A 13 1.08 17.09 2.65
C VAL A 13 1.32 15.77 3.39
N ILE A 14 1.55 15.83 4.71
CA ILE A 14 1.76 14.63 5.53
C ILE A 14 0.51 13.75 5.52
N GLU A 15 -0.67 14.34 5.69
CA GLU A 15 -1.94 13.59 5.65
C GLU A 15 -2.07 12.80 4.35
N LYS A 16 -1.84 13.47 3.21
CA LYS A 16 -1.88 12.81 1.90
C LYS A 16 -0.85 11.69 1.78
N LEU A 17 0.38 11.90 2.26
CA LEU A 17 1.45 10.91 2.18
C LEU A 17 1.15 9.69 3.04
N VAL A 18 0.65 9.88 4.27
CA VAL A 18 0.29 8.79 5.18
C VAL A 18 -0.89 8.00 4.63
N LYS A 19 -1.93 8.68 4.14
CA LYS A 19 -3.06 8.02 3.45
C LYS A 19 -2.57 7.19 2.27
N LYS A 20 -1.76 7.78 1.39
CA LYS A 20 -1.21 7.09 0.22
C LYS A 20 -0.40 5.86 0.62
N ALA A 21 0.47 5.96 1.63
CA ALA A 21 1.28 4.84 2.11
C ALA A 21 0.43 3.68 2.65
N CYS A 22 -0.76 3.96 3.20
CA CYS A 22 -1.67 2.94 3.72
C CYS A 22 -2.65 2.40 2.67
N TYR A 23 -2.95 3.18 1.63
CA TYR A 23 -4.00 2.85 0.64
C TYR A 23 -3.41 2.27 -0.64
N GLU A 24 -2.17 2.64 -0.95
CA GLU A 24 -1.48 2.26 -2.17
C GLU A 24 -0.20 1.51 -1.81
N LEU A 25 -0.28 0.18 -1.76
CA LEU A 25 0.91 -0.66 -1.66
C LEU A 25 1.84 -0.37 -2.85
N ASP A 26 3.14 -0.31 -2.56
CA ASP A 26 4.17 -0.02 -3.55
C ASP A 26 4.15 -1.03 -4.72
N ASP A 27 4.38 -0.55 -5.94
CA ASP A 27 4.31 -1.39 -7.13
C ASP A 27 5.35 -2.54 -7.10
N ASN A 28 6.50 -2.34 -6.45
CA ASN A 28 7.49 -3.41 -6.25
C ASN A 28 6.94 -4.51 -5.33
N LEU A 29 6.23 -4.13 -4.27
CA LEU A 29 5.59 -5.09 -3.36
C LEU A 29 4.48 -5.86 -4.09
N MET A 30 3.60 -5.16 -4.82
CA MET A 30 2.55 -5.80 -5.61
C MET A 30 3.11 -6.73 -6.69
N CYS A 31 4.19 -6.33 -7.36
CA CYS A 31 4.90 -7.18 -8.32
C CYS A 31 5.46 -8.44 -7.64
N SER A 32 6.02 -8.29 -6.44
CA SER A 32 6.56 -9.40 -5.66
C SER A 32 5.48 -10.39 -5.24
N PHE A 33 4.29 -9.93 -4.84
CA PHE A 33 3.15 -10.81 -4.56
C PHE A 33 2.71 -11.60 -5.79
N ARG A 34 2.62 -10.97 -6.96
CA ARG A 34 2.27 -11.69 -8.20
C ARG A 34 3.30 -12.77 -8.55
N LYS A 35 4.60 -12.44 -8.44
CA LYS A 35 5.68 -13.41 -8.64
C LYS A 35 5.62 -14.56 -7.63
N ALA A 36 5.26 -14.28 -6.37
CA ALA A 36 5.10 -15.29 -5.34
C ALA A 36 3.89 -16.20 -5.66
N TYR A 37 2.76 -15.62 -6.07
CA TYR A 37 1.57 -16.37 -6.48
C TYR A 37 1.87 -17.37 -7.60
N ASP A 38 2.65 -16.96 -8.60
CA ASP A 38 3.01 -17.82 -9.74
C ASP A 38 3.88 -19.01 -9.32
N LYS A 39 4.75 -18.82 -8.33
CA LYS A 39 5.71 -19.84 -7.85
C LYS A 39 5.20 -20.68 -6.69
N GLU A 40 4.19 -20.24 -5.97
CA GLU A 40 3.68 -20.93 -4.78
C GLU A 40 3.03 -22.27 -5.16
N GLU A 41 3.49 -23.34 -4.51
CA GLU A 41 3.03 -24.72 -4.71
C GLU A 41 1.88 -25.07 -3.76
N SER A 42 1.89 -24.50 -2.55
CA SER A 42 0.86 -24.72 -1.55
C SER A 42 -0.46 -24.08 -1.97
N LYS A 43 -1.53 -24.87 -2.06
CA LYS A 43 -2.87 -24.37 -2.39
C LYS A 43 -3.30 -23.23 -1.45
N ILE A 44 -3.14 -23.43 -0.13
CA ILE A 44 -3.51 -22.42 0.87
C ILE A 44 -2.61 -21.19 0.81
N GLY A 45 -1.31 -21.37 0.54
CA GLY A 45 -0.38 -20.26 0.35
C GLY A 45 -0.79 -19.41 -0.86
N LYS A 46 -1.13 -20.06 -1.97
CA LYS A 46 -1.56 -19.41 -3.22
C LYS A 46 -2.87 -18.64 -3.04
N GLU A 47 -3.85 -19.22 -2.35
CA GLU A 47 -5.10 -18.55 -1.97
C GLU A 47 -4.84 -17.33 -1.07
N THR A 48 -3.93 -17.45 -0.09
CA THR A 48 -3.56 -16.35 0.81
C THR A 48 -2.91 -15.20 0.04
N ILE A 49 -1.94 -15.48 -0.83
CA ILE A 49 -1.28 -14.46 -1.64
C ILE A 49 -2.29 -13.78 -2.56
N LYS A 50 -3.25 -14.53 -3.13
CA LYS A 50 -4.32 -13.95 -3.93
C LYS A 50 -5.17 -12.96 -3.13
N ILE A 51 -5.55 -13.29 -1.90
CA ILE A 51 -6.28 -12.37 -1.02
C ILE A 51 -5.48 -11.08 -0.78
N LEU A 52 -4.17 -11.18 -0.56
CA LEU A 52 -3.31 -9.99 -0.39
C LEU A 52 -3.27 -9.12 -1.63
N ILE A 53 -3.17 -9.72 -2.82
CA ILE A 53 -3.19 -9.01 -4.10
C ILE A 53 -4.54 -8.32 -4.31
N ASP A 54 -5.65 -9.06 -4.16
CA ASP A 54 -7.00 -8.55 -4.38
C ASP A 54 -7.31 -7.41 -3.39
N ASN A 55 -6.88 -7.54 -2.12
CA ASN A 55 -7.01 -6.50 -1.11
C ASN A 55 -6.20 -5.25 -1.45
N GLY A 56 -4.94 -5.40 -1.88
CA GLY A 56 -4.10 -4.26 -2.26
C GLY A 56 -4.65 -3.50 -3.47
N GLU A 57 -5.20 -4.21 -4.46
CA GLU A 57 -5.87 -3.60 -5.61
C GLU A 57 -7.16 -2.87 -5.20
N TYR A 58 -7.96 -3.50 -4.35
CA TYR A 58 -9.20 -2.93 -3.83
C TYR A 58 -8.95 -1.67 -2.98
N ALA A 59 -7.99 -1.72 -2.06
CA ALA A 59 -7.58 -0.60 -1.22
C ALA A 59 -7.15 0.62 -2.05
N LYS A 60 -6.34 0.40 -3.10
CA LYS A 60 -5.92 1.46 -4.03
C LYS A 60 -7.10 2.05 -4.80
N LYS A 61 -8.03 1.20 -5.28
CA LYS A 61 -9.20 1.61 -6.05
C LYS A 61 -10.18 2.43 -5.21
N GLU A 62 -10.49 1.97 -4.01
CA GLU A 62 -11.49 2.60 -3.13
C GLU A 62 -10.88 3.67 -2.21
N GLN A 63 -9.55 3.85 -2.25
CA GLN A 63 -8.82 4.76 -1.37
C GLN A 63 -9.10 4.49 0.12
N LEU A 64 -8.96 3.21 0.49
CA LEU A 64 -9.18 2.67 1.83
C LEU A 64 -7.88 2.04 2.36
N ALA A 65 -7.76 1.94 3.69
CA ALA A 65 -6.61 1.29 4.30
C ALA A 65 -6.53 -0.20 3.94
N CYS A 66 -5.33 -0.67 3.59
CA CYS A 66 -5.07 -2.07 3.31
C CYS A 66 -5.21 -2.97 4.56
N CYS A 67 -5.13 -2.39 5.76
CA CYS A 67 -5.20 -3.05 7.07
C CYS A 67 -5.95 -2.17 8.07
#